data_AF-A0A0F9N2T9-F1
#
_entry.id   AF-A0A0F9N2T9-F1
#
_cell.length_a   1.000
_cell.length_b   1.000
_cell.length_c   1.000
_cell.angle_alpha   90.00
_cell.angle_beta   90.00
_cell.angle_gamma   90.00
#
_symmetry.space_group_name_H-M   'P 1'
#
loop_
_entity.id
_entity.type
_entity.pdbx_description
1 polymer ?
#
loop_
_entity_poly.entity_id
_entity_poly.type
_entity_poly.pdbx_seq_one_letter_code
_entity_poly.pdbx_strand_id
1 'polypeptide(L)'
;MKLFVKKMKYSLIILTLILGTSISIASCKKSEEVKVERVEEAQKYVPKQGGLAGTMKKASLLMRRLSGAVENNDWVEMDMWTQELKEGIGFLCVTLYMIETNDISLEFIMLSNKFNSAINKLILCSKQHDTDNASLEFDNLIKSCDACHESFKKDVEKQLEFTDLGRRIEIE
;
A
#
# COMPACT_ATOMS: atom_id res chain seq x y z
N MET A 1 -43.00 5.96 31.52
CA MET A 1 -41.94 5.79 32.54
C MET A 1 -41.28 4.39 32.57
N LYS A 2 -41.95 3.29 32.20
CA LYS A 2 -41.34 1.94 32.19
C LYS A 2 -40.37 1.66 31.02
N LEU A 3 -40.48 2.38 29.89
CA LEU A 3 -39.57 2.21 28.74
C LEU A 3 -38.18 2.82 28.97
N PHE A 4 -38.10 3.93 29.70
CA PHE A 4 -36.85 4.65 29.97
C PHE A 4 -35.95 3.86 30.94
N VAL A 5 -36.55 3.21 31.94
CA VAL A 5 -35.86 2.32 32.90
C VAL A 5 -35.28 1.08 32.21
N LYS A 6 -35.92 0.58 31.14
CA LYS A 6 -35.44 -0.59 30.39
C LYS A 6 -34.16 -0.27 29.62
N LYS A 7 -34.08 0.88 28.92
CA LYS A 7 -32.88 1.31 28.17
C LYS A 7 -31.65 1.52 29.07
N MET A 8 -31.83 2.09 30.26
CA MET A 8 -30.72 2.36 31.20
C MET A 8 -30.10 1.07 31.76
N LYS A 9 -30.89 0.01 31.94
CA LYS A 9 -30.41 -1.29 32.43
C LYS A 9 -29.57 -2.05 31.40
N TYR A 10 -29.94 -2.00 30.11
CA TYR A 10 -29.13 -2.63 29.05
C TYR A 10 -27.79 -1.90 28.82
N SER A 11 -27.78 -0.57 28.98
CA SER A 11 -26.55 0.24 28.85
C SER A 11 -25.52 -0.07 29.94
N LEU A 12 -25.95 -0.42 31.15
CA LEU A 12 -25.06 -0.76 32.26
C LEU A 12 -24.47 -2.18 32.14
N ILE A 13 -25.21 -3.11 31.53
CA ILE A 13 -24.76 -4.51 31.32
C ILE A 13 -23.66 -4.60 30.25
N ILE A 14 -23.71 -3.72 29.23
CA ILE A 14 -22.67 -3.67 28.18
C ILE A 14 -21.35 -3.11 28.72
N LEU A 15 -21.40 -2.15 29.64
CA LEU A 15 -20.21 -1.53 30.24
C LEU A 15 -19.42 -2.50 31.13
N THR A 16 -20.11 -3.44 31.79
CA THR A 16 -19.46 -4.45 32.64
C THR A 16 -18.73 -5.55 31.87
N LEU A 17 -19.03 -5.76 30.58
CA LEU A 17 -18.37 -6.77 29.76
C LEU A 17 -17.02 -6.28 29.19
N ILE A 18 -16.84 -4.97 29.01
CA ILE A 18 -15.61 -4.38 28.43
C ILE A 18 -14.50 -4.24 29.47
N LEU A 19 -14.83 -4.17 30.77
CA LEU A 19 -13.87 -4.05 31.87
C LEU A 19 -13.33 -5.41 32.38
N GLY A 20 -13.85 -6.54 31.87
CA GLY A 20 -13.57 -7.88 32.39
C GLY A 20 -12.34 -8.60 31.83
N THR A 21 -11.64 -8.04 30.83
CA THR A 21 -10.56 -8.76 30.12
C THR A 21 -9.14 -8.26 30.44
N SER A 22 -8.94 -7.44 31.47
CA SER A 22 -7.65 -6.77 31.71
C SER A 22 -6.79 -7.37 32.83
N ILE A 23 -6.88 -8.68 33.10
CA ILE A 23 -5.97 -9.31 34.07
C ILE A 23 -5.39 -10.57 33.46
N SER A 24 -4.20 -10.43 32.86
CA SER A 24 -3.09 -11.40 32.97
C SER A 24 -1.92 -10.96 32.09
N ILE A 25 -1.02 -10.12 32.63
CA ILE A 25 0.42 -10.21 32.33
C ILE A 25 1.13 -10.10 33.67
N ALA A 26 1.26 -11.23 34.35
CA ALA A 26 2.18 -11.37 35.46
C ALA A 26 3.56 -11.76 34.91
N SER A 27 4.59 -11.12 35.48
CA SER A 27 5.97 -11.61 35.61
C SER A 27 6.94 -11.34 34.46
N CYS A 28 7.83 -10.35 34.62
CA CYS A 28 9.22 -10.63 35.06
C CYS A 28 10.13 -9.37 34.99
N LYS A 29 10.78 -9.09 36.13
CA LYS A 29 12.13 -8.52 36.33
C LYS A 29 12.47 -7.12 35.80
N LYS A 30 12.52 -6.19 36.77
CA LYS A 30 13.59 -5.20 37.06
C LYS A 30 14.69 -5.00 36.00
N SER A 31 14.80 -3.77 35.52
CA SER A 31 16.02 -3.12 35.00
C SER A 31 15.76 -1.61 35.11
N GLU A 32 16.22 -0.93 36.16
CA GLU A 32 17.52 -0.24 36.26
C GLU A 32 17.75 0.75 35.10
N GLU A 33 17.83 2.02 35.49
CA GLU A 33 18.02 3.20 34.65
C GLU A 33 19.30 3.08 33.82
N VAL A 34 19.20 3.23 32.49
CA VAL A 34 20.36 3.53 31.65
C VAL A 34 20.04 4.70 30.73
N LYS A 35 20.75 5.78 31.01
CA LYS A 35 21.02 7.00 30.25
C LYS A 35 21.05 6.73 28.74
N VAL A 36 20.05 7.22 28.01
CA VAL A 36 20.04 7.16 26.54
C VAL A 36 20.91 8.29 26.01
N GLU A 37 22.16 7.95 25.71
CA GLU A 37 23.02 8.72 24.84
C GLU A 37 22.43 8.71 23.42
N ARG A 38 22.30 9.90 22.86
CA ARG A 38 21.82 10.19 21.50
C ARG A 38 22.71 9.46 20.49
N VAL A 39 22.21 8.37 19.91
CA VAL A 39 22.79 7.79 18.70
C VAL A 39 21.82 8.05 17.56
N GLU A 40 22.28 8.89 16.62
CA GLU A 40 21.71 9.05 15.30
C GLU A 40 21.76 7.71 14.57
N GLU A 41 20.68 6.93 14.65
CA GLU A 41 20.43 5.90 13.65
C GLU A 41 19.29 6.39 12.77
N ALA A 42 19.67 6.89 11.60
CA ALA A 42 18.83 6.86 10.43
C ALA A 42 18.43 5.40 10.20
N GLN A 43 17.31 5.00 10.81
CA GLN A 43 16.66 3.74 10.50
C GLN A 43 16.38 3.75 9.00
N LYS A 44 17.22 3.04 8.24
CA LYS A 44 16.91 2.60 6.88
C LYS A 44 15.52 1.98 6.96
N TYR A 45 14.53 2.70 6.46
CA TYR A 45 13.21 2.16 6.20
C TYR A 45 13.39 1.09 5.13
N VAL A 46 13.66 -0.14 5.55
CA VAL A 46 13.56 -1.30 4.69
C VAL A 46 12.07 -1.63 4.65
N PRO A 47 11.37 -1.36 3.54
CA PRO A 47 9.95 -1.67 3.47
C PRO A 47 9.79 -3.19 3.66
N LYS A 48 8.96 -3.60 4.62
CA LYS A 48 8.61 -5.01 4.87
C LYS A 48 7.96 -5.70 3.65
N GLN A 49 7.57 -4.92 2.65
CA GLN A 49 7.12 -5.38 1.35
C GLN A 49 8.33 -5.31 0.41
N GLY A 50 8.68 -6.43 -0.24
CA GLY A 50 9.85 -6.49 -1.15
C GLY A 50 9.91 -5.28 -2.06
N GLY A 51 11.13 -4.84 -2.41
CA GLY A 51 11.45 -3.58 -3.10
C GLY A 51 10.64 -3.30 -4.37
N LEU A 52 10.99 -2.28 -5.13
CA LEU A 52 10.24 -1.82 -6.31
C LEU A 52 9.85 -2.99 -7.23
N ALA A 53 10.78 -3.88 -7.56
CA ALA A 53 10.50 -5.07 -8.37
C ALA A 53 9.45 -6.00 -7.75
N GLY A 54 9.52 -6.24 -6.43
CA GLY A 54 8.56 -7.08 -5.72
C GLY A 54 7.17 -6.43 -5.64
N THR A 55 7.11 -5.12 -5.44
CA THR A 55 5.87 -4.35 -5.40
C THR A 55 5.24 -4.23 -6.79
N MET A 56 6.04 -4.03 -7.84
CA MET A 56 5.61 -4.07 -9.24
C MET A 56 5.04 -5.43 -9.63
N LYS A 57 5.69 -6.54 -9.24
CA LYS A 57 5.15 -7.89 -9.49
C LYS A 57 3.78 -8.11 -8.87
N LYS A 58 3.56 -7.60 -7.65
CA LYS A 58 2.23 -7.64 -7.01
C LYS A 58 1.24 -6.77 -7.77
N ALA A 59 1.63 -5.56 -8.16
CA ALA A 59 0.79 -4.67 -8.96
C ALA A 59 0.34 -5.33 -10.27
N SER A 60 1.22 -6.04 -10.99
CA SER A 60 0.83 -6.78 -12.20
C SER A 60 -0.24 -7.85 -11.95
N LEU A 61 -0.20 -8.53 -10.80
CA LEU A 61 -1.24 -9.49 -10.42
C LEU A 61 -2.58 -8.80 -10.12
N LEU A 62 -2.54 -7.65 -9.43
CA LEU A 62 -3.72 -6.84 -9.13
C LEU A 62 -4.34 -6.27 -10.41
N MET A 63 -3.52 -5.77 -11.35
CA MET A 63 -3.97 -5.29 -12.65
C MET A 63 -4.72 -6.37 -13.44
N ARG A 64 -4.24 -7.62 -13.41
CA ARG A 64 -4.93 -8.74 -14.06
C ARG A 64 -6.30 -9.03 -13.44
N ARG A 65 -6.40 -8.99 -12.10
CA ARG A 65 -7.68 -9.16 -11.40
C ARG A 65 -8.64 -8.00 -11.68
N LEU A 66 -8.11 -6.78 -11.65
CA LEU A 66 -8.85 -5.57 -11.96
C LEU A 66 -9.41 -5.59 -13.39
N SER A 67 -8.66 -6.06 -14.38
CA SER A 67 -9.17 -6.23 -15.76
C SER A 67 -10.44 -7.08 -15.76
N GLY A 68 -10.41 -8.23 -15.10
CA GLY A 68 -11.57 -9.11 -15.00
C GLY A 68 -12.74 -8.46 -14.27
N ALA A 69 -12.48 -7.68 -13.21
CA ALA A 69 -13.52 -6.95 -12.49
C ALA A 69 -14.16 -5.86 -13.37
N VAL A 70 -13.36 -5.11 -14.15
CA VAL A 70 -13.84 -4.09 -15.10
C VAL A 70 -14.67 -4.74 -16.22
N GLU A 71 -14.16 -5.82 -16.83
CA GLU A 71 -14.86 -6.54 -17.91
C GLU A 71 -16.23 -7.08 -17.48
N ASN A 72 -16.35 -7.49 -16.21
CA ASN A 72 -17.59 -8.05 -15.66
C ASN A 72 -18.46 -7.02 -14.93
N ASN A 73 -18.06 -5.74 -14.86
CA ASN A 73 -18.71 -4.70 -14.06
C ASN A 73 -18.88 -5.11 -12.57
N ASP A 74 -17.88 -5.82 -12.02
CA ASP A 74 -17.85 -6.20 -10.62
C ASP A 74 -17.35 -5.03 -9.77
N TRP A 75 -18.30 -4.18 -9.35
CA TRP A 75 -18.00 -2.96 -8.60
C TRP A 75 -17.28 -3.21 -7.27
N VAL A 76 -17.57 -4.33 -6.61
CA VAL A 76 -16.97 -4.68 -5.32
C VAL A 76 -15.51 -5.08 -5.53
N GLU A 77 -15.24 -5.95 -6.49
CA GLU A 77 -13.87 -6.34 -6.82
C GLU A 77 -13.08 -5.19 -7.43
N MET A 78 -13.70 -4.33 -8.25
CA MET A 78 -13.05 -3.13 -8.77
C MET A 78 -12.58 -2.21 -7.65
N ASP A 79 -13.44 -1.87 -6.68
CA ASP A 79 -13.04 -1.04 -5.54
C ASP A 79 -11.93 -1.73 -4.74
N MET A 80 -12.08 -3.00 -4.40
CA MET A 80 -11.06 -3.75 -3.66
C MET A 80 -9.70 -3.75 -4.36
N TRP A 81 -9.63 -4.16 -5.63
CA TRP A 81 -8.36 -4.25 -6.37
C TRP A 81 -7.74 -2.89 -6.64
N THR A 82 -8.53 -1.84 -6.85
CA THR A 82 -8.01 -0.48 -7.02
C THR A 82 -7.48 0.12 -5.70
N GLN A 83 -8.11 -0.16 -4.56
CA GLN A 83 -7.58 0.21 -3.26
C GLN A 83 -6.27 -0.53 -2.96
N GLU A 84 -6.20 -1.84 -3.20
CA GLU A 84 -4.95 -2.60 -3.02
C GLU A 84 -3.82 -2.08 -3.93
N LEU A 85 -4.14 -1.72 -5.17
CA LEU A 85 -3.18 -1.14 -6.11
C LEU A 85 -2.68 0.23 -5.64
N LYS A 86 -3.58 1.06 -5.10
CA LYS A 86 -3.27 2.38 -4.52
C LYS A 86 -2.37 2.27 -3.29
N GLU A 87 -2.77 1.44 -2.33
CA GLU A 87 -2.03 1.24 -1.08
C GLU A 87 -0.66 0.59 -1.30
N GLY A 88 -0.55 -0.25 -2.33
CA GLY A 88 0.71 -0.79 -2.79
C GLY A 88 1.50 0.20 -3.64
N ILE A 89 1.57 -0.05 -4.94
CA ILE A 89 2.47 0.69 -5.82
C ILE A 89 2.08 2.17 -5.96
N GLY A 90 0.79 2.53 -5.86
CA GLY A 90 0.33 3.91 -5.97
C GLY A 90 0.99 4.85 -4.97
N PHE A 91 1.01 4.46 -3.69
CA PHE A 91 1.66 5.22 -2.62
C PHE A 91 3.16 4.99 -2.51
N LEU A 92 3.65 3.81 -2.89
CA LEU A 92 5.03 3.43 -2.65
C LEU A 92 5.98 3.69 -3.83
N CYS A 93 5.49 3.85 -5.07
CA CYS A 93 6.34 3.87 -6.26
C CYS A 93 7.46 4.92 -6.21
N VAL A 94 7.14 6.16 -5.88
CA VAL A 94 8.10 7.28 -5.82
C VAL A 94 9.18 7.01 -4.77
N THR A 95 8.76 6.58 -3.58
CA THR A 95 9.68 6.28 -2.47
C THR A 95 10.58 5.09 -2.82
N LEU A 96 10.01 4.00 -3.35
CA LEU A 96 10.76 2.80 -3.72
C LEU A 96 11.75 3.09 -4.86
N TYR A 97 11.32 3.84 -5.87
CA TYR A 97 12.19 4.24 -6.98
C TYR A 97 13.36 5.06 -6.47
N MET A 98 13.09 6.13 -5.71
CA MET A 98 14.12 7.00 -5.14
C MET A 98 15.13 6.23 -4.27
N ILE A 99 14.67 5.24 -3.48
CA ILE A 99 15.55 4.39 -2.67
C ILE A 99 16.49 3.55 -3.55
N GLU A 100 15.99 3.00 -4.66
CA GLU A 100 16.75 2.08 -5.51
C GLU A 100 17.67 2.80 -6.50
N THR A 101 17.30 3.97 -6.99
CA THR A 101 18.09 4.72 -7.98
C THR A 101 18.94 5.84 -7.37
N ASN A 102 18.67 6.23 -6.12
CA ASN A 102 19.20 7.45 -5.47
C ASN A 102 18.91 8.74 -6.25
N ASP A 103 17.91 8.74 -7.13
CA ASP A 103 17.50 9.89 -7.92
C ASP A 103 16.02 9.80 -8.30
N ILE A 104 15.40 10.94 -8.55
CA ILE A 104 14.04 10.99 -9.09
C ILE A 104 13.84 12.22 -9.97
N SER A 105 13.38 11.98 -11.20
CA SER A 105 13.06 13.07 -12.12
C SER A 105 11.64 13.62 -11.87
N LEU A 106 11.44 14.89 -12.23
CA LEU A 106 10.09 15.49 -12.25
C LEU A 106 9.13 14.70 -13.15
N GLU A 107 9.65 14.17 -14.26
CA GLU A 107 8.87 13.34 -15.19
C GLU A 107 8.34 12.06 -14.52
N PHE A 108 9.17 11.37 -13.73
CA PHE A 108 8.74 10.18 -12.98
C PHE A 108 7.60 10.52 -12.01
N ILE A 109 7.73 11.64 -11.27
CA ILE A 109 6.69 12.12 -10.36
C ILE A 109 5.40 12.44 -11.12
N MET A 110 5.50 13.09 -12.28
CA MET A 110 4.34 13.39 -13.12
C MET A 110 3.64 12.12 -13.64
N LEU A 111 4.39 11.10 -14.06
CA LEU A 111 3.82 9.82 -14.50
C LEU A 111 3.18 9.06 -13.33
N SER A 112 3.81 9.06 -12.14
CA SER A 112 3.22 8.52 -10.91
C SER A 112 1.91 9.23 -10.53
N ASN A 113 1.83 10.55 -10.70
CA ASN A 113 0.60 11.31 -10.47
C ASN A 113 -0.50 10.94 -11.46
N LYS A 114 -0.17 10.71 -12.74
CA LYS A 114 -1.14 10.25 -13.74
C LYS A 114 -1.69 8.87 -13.39
N PHE A 115 -0.82 7.94 -13.00
CA PHE A 115 -1.20 6.61 -12.52
C PHE A 115 -2.16 6.68 -11.33
N ASN A 116 -1.80 7.44 -10.29
CA ASN A 116 -2.64 7.63 -9.11
C ASN A 116 -3.97 8.34 -9.44
N SER A 117 -3.98 9.25 -10.40
CA SER A 117 -5.21 9.91 -10.85
C SER A 117 -6.17 8.90 -11.47
N ALA A 118 -5.71 8.03 -12.37
CA ALA A 118 -6.53 6.99 -12.99
C ALA A 118 -7.11 6.02 -11.94
N ILE A 119 -6.29 5.59 -10.96
CA ILE A 119 -6.78 4.76 -9.84
C ILE A 119 -7.91 5.45 -9.08
N ASN A 120 -7.72 6.71 -8.68
CA ASN A 120 -8.74 7.43 -7.91
C ASN A 120 -10.06 7.60 -8.67
N LYS A 121 -10.00 7.76 -10.00
CA LYS A 121 -11.19 7.82 -10.83
C LYS A 121 -11.86 6.46 -10.97
N LEU A 122 -11.10 5.37 -11.12
CA LEU A 122 -11.67 4.02 -11.10
C LEU A 122 -12.38 3.69 -9.77
N ILE A 123 -11.81 4.10 -8.63
CA ILE A 123 -12.46 4.03 -7.31
C ILE A 123 -13.77 4.83 -7.28
N LEU A 124 -13.82 5.96 -8.00
CA LEU A 124 -15.05 6.75 -8.10
C LEU A 124 -16.09 6.04 -8.97
N CYS A 125 -15.68 5.50 -10.13
CA CYS A 125 -16.54 4.73 -11.02
C CYS A 125 -17.12 3.51 -10.31
N SER A 126 -16.31 2.78 -9.52
CA SER A 126 -16.80 1.63 -8.74
C SER A 126 -17.85 2.03 -7.70
N LYS A 127 -17.73 3.21 -7.07
CA LYS A 127 -18.73 3.71 -6.11
C LYS A 127 -20.01 4.20 -6.77
N GLN A 128 -19.92 4.65 -8.02
CA GLN A 128 -21.04 5.21 -8.78
C GLN A 128 -21.68 4.18 -9.71
N HIS A 129 -21.08 2.99 -9.85
CA HIS A 129 -21.43 1.98 -10.84
C HIS A 129 -21.44 2.53 -12.28
N ASP A 130 -20.46 3.40 -12.59
CA ASP A 130 -20.35 4.10 -13.87
C ASP A 130 -19.57 3.25 -14.88
N THR A 131 -20.30 2.45 -15.66
CA THR A 131 -19.74 1.50 -16.63
C THR A 131 -18.96 2.18 -17.76
N ASP A 132 -19.50 3.26 -18.31
CA ASP A 132 -18.92 3.95 -19.46
C ASP A 132 -17.56 4.55 -19.08
N ASN A 133 -17.48 5.17 -17.90
CA ASN A 133 -16.22 5.74 -17.42
C ASN A 133 -15.28 4.70 -16.80
N ALA A 134 -15.78 3.58 -16.25
CA ALA A 134 -14.93 2.53 -15.69
C ALA A 134 -13.95 1.96 -16.73
N SER A 135 -14.45 1.63 -17.93
CA SER A 135 -13.60 1.11 -19.01
C SER A 135 -12.58 2.16 -19.47
N LEU A 136 -13.02 3.41 -19.65
CA LEU A 136 -12.14 4.52 -20.04
C LEU A 136 -11.02 4.76 -19.03
N GLU A 137 -11.34 4.76 -17.74
CA GLU A 137 -10.34 5.04 -16.71
C GLU A 137 -9.42 3.82 -16.46
N PHE A 138 -9.87 2.61 -16.76
CA PHE A 138 -8.99 1.43 -16.83
C PHE A 138 -7.99 1.53 -17.98
N ASP A 139 -8.42 1.95 -19.17
CA ASP A 139 -7.51 2.23 -20.29
C ASP A 139 -6.50 3.32 -19.95
N ASN A 140 -6.93 4.38 -19.25
CA ASN A 140 -6.03 5.44 -18.79
C ASN A 140 -5.00 4.91 -17.78
N LEU A 141 -5.42 3.99 -16.90
CA LEU A 141 -4.51 3.33 -15.97
C LEU A 141 -3.46 2.51 -16.72
N ILE A 142 -3.84 1.69 -17.70
CA ILE A 142 -2.91 0.92 -18.55
C ILE A 142 -1.92 1.86 -19.26
N LYS A 143 -2.42 2.90 -19.92
CA LYS A 143 -1.57 3.88 -20.63
C LYS A 143 -0.56 4.56 -19.70
N SER A 144 -0.93 4.81 -18.44
CA SER A 144 -0.02 5.39 -17.46
C SER A 144 1.10 4.43 -17.05
N CYS A 145 0.79 3.12 -16.96
CA CYS A 145 1.79 2.08 -16.73
C CYS A 145 2.77 2.01 -17.89
N ASP A 146 2.26 1.96 -19.13
CA ASP A 146 3.08 1.85 -20.33
C ASP A 146 4.01 3.05 -20.48
N ALA A 147 3.50 4.27 -20.30
CA ALA A 147 4.31 5.48 -20.37
C ALA A 147 5.44 5.50 -19.31
N CYS A 148 5.16 5.06 -18.08
CA CYS A 148 6.19 4.95 -17.05
C CYS A 148 7.25 3.90 -17.40
N HIS A 149 6.82 2.72 -17.85
CA HIS A 149 7.73 1.63 -18.19
C HIS A 149 8.57 1.93 -19.44
N GLU A 150 8.04 2.63 -20.43
CA GLU A 150 8.81 3.03 -21.62
C GLU A 150 9.99 3.93 -21.24
N SER A 151 9.76 4.90 -20.35
CA SER A 151 10.80 5.86 -19.93
C SER A 151 11.79 5.30 -18.90
N PHE A 152 11.35 4.45 -17.96
CA PHE A 152 12.14 4.13 -16.75
C PHE A 152 12.45 2.65 -16.52
N LYS A 153 11.98 1.72 -17.36
CA LYS A 153 12.22 0.27 -17.15
C LYS A 153 13.70 -0.12 -17.18
N LYS A 154 14.49 0.50 -18.05
CA LYS A 154 15.93 0.20 -18.19
C LYS A 154 16.74 0.61 -16.96
N ASP A 155 16.28 1.60 -16.21
CA ASP A 155 16.97 2.09 -15.02
C ASP A 155 16.79 1.13 -13.85
N VAL A 156 15.60 0.52 -13.76
CA VAL A 156 15.31 -0.55 -12.79
C VAL A 156 16.08 -1.82 -13.12
N GLU A 157 16.12 -2.24 -14.39
CA GLU A 157 16.84 -3.46 -14.80
C GLU A 157 18.35 -3.36 -14.55
N LYS A 158 18.99 -2.23 -14.86
CA LYS A 158 20.43 -2.03 -14.61
C LYS A 158 20.79 -2.10 -13.13
N GLN A 159 20.02 -1.45 -12.25
CA GLN A 159 20.28 -1.45 -10.79
C GLN A 159 20.10 -2.85 -10.16
N LEU A 160 19.14 -3.63 -10.67
CA LEU A 160 18.92 -5.01 -10.22
C LEU A 160 20.09 -5.94 -10.60
N GLU A 161 20.72 -5.75 -11.77
CA GLU A 161 21.92 -6.50 -12.16
C GLU A 161 23.12 -6.17 -11.25
N PHE A 162 23.33 -4.88 -10.93
CA PHE A 162 24.41 -4.47 -10.02
C PHE A 162 24.22 -5.00 -8.59
N THR A 163 22.98 -5.06 -8.10
CA THR A 163 22.67 -5.58 -6.75
C THR A 163 22.72 -7.11 -6.67
N ASP A 164 22.43 -7.85 -7.75
CA ASP A 164 22.64 -9.32 -7.79
C ASP A 164 24.14 -9.67 -7.85
N LEU A 165 24.94 -8.88 -8.57
CA LEU A 165 26.40 -9.04 -8.59
C LEU A 165 27.03 -8.69 -7.23
N GLY A 166 26.59 -7.61 -6.58
CA GLY A 166 27.05 -7.25 -5.23
C GLY A 166 26.76 -8.33 -4.18
N ARG A 167 25.60 -8.98 -4.27
CA ARG A 167 25.23 -10.08 -3.37
C ARG A 167 26.05 -11.36 -3.57
N ARG A 168 26.62 -11.59 -4.77
CA ARG A 168 27.51 -12.73 -5.03
C ARG A 168 28.94 -12.49 -4.53
N ILE A 169 29.39 -11.23 -4.52
CA ILE A 169 30.75 -10.87 -4.08
C ILE A 169 30.89 -10.94 -2.55
N GLU A 170 29.80 -10.80 -1.79
CA GLU A 170 29.82 -10.94 -0.32
C GLU A 170 29.77 -12.41 0.18
N ILE A 171 29.80 -13.40 -0.73
CA ILE A 171 29.72 -14.84 -0.41
C ILE A 171 31.02 -15.60 -0.79
N GLU A 172 32.02 -14.94 -1.36
CA GLU A 172 33.37 -15.49 -1.59
C GLU A 172 34.43 -14.86 -0.67
#